data_AF-A0A1G2C5Z4-F1
#
_entry.id   AF-A0A1G2C5Z4-F1
#
_cell.length_a   1.000
_cell.length_b   1.000
_cell.length_c   1.000
_cell.angle_alpha   90.00
_cell.angle_beta   90.00
_cell.angle_gamma   90.00
#
_symmetry.space_group_name_H-M   'P 1'
#
loop_
_entity.id
_entity.type
_entity.pdbx_description
1 polymer ?
#
loop_
_entity_poly.entity_id
_entity_poly.type
_entity_poly.pdbx_seq_one_letter_code
_entity_poly.pdbx_strand_id
1 'polypeptide(L)'
;MSPRGIFTEGARREIAQAIGAAERNTSGEIRVMVRARCDADLTGKVYDQAVREFERQGMTKTRDKTGVLILLVWEERKFAIVGDTGIHAKLGDDYWASRAEELKSYFAAGDYVRGLTAVVENVGRELAKHFPRKADDRDELPDAPIVEDNR
;
A
#
# COMPACT_ATOMS: atom_id res chain seq x y z
N MET A 1 5.69 -14.35 -16.17
CA MET A 1 6.40 -13.11 -15.78
C MET A 1 6.57 -13.16 -14.26
N SER A 2 7.77 -12.92 -13.73
CA SER A 2 8.02 -12.95 -12.28
C SER A 2 7.91 -11.54 -11.69
N PRO A 3 7.62 -11.40 -10.38
CA PRO A 3 7.58 -10.08 -9.73
C PRO A 3 8.85 -9.27 -9.98
N ARG A 4 10.03 -9.91 -9.90
CA ARG A 4 11.33 -9.25 -10.11
C ARG A 4 11.50 -8.63 -11.50
N GLY A 5 10.83 -9.17 -12.52
CA GLY A 5 10.89 -8.62 -13.88
C GLY A 5 10.10 -7.31 -14.05
N ILE A 6 9.09 -7.09 -13.21
CA ILE A 6 8.26 -5.87 -13.23
C ILE A 6 8.73 -4.88 -12.17
N PHE A 7 8.94 -5.35 -10.95
CA PHE A 7 9.43 -4.56 -9.83
C PHE A 7 10.95 -4.47 -9.82
N THR A 8 11.50 -3.99 -10.95
CA THR A 8 12.92 -3.66 -11.10
C THR A 8 13.36 -2.59 -10.09
N GLU A 9 14.65 -2.32 -10.00
CA GLU A 9 15.17 -1.23 -9.15
C GLU A 9 14.56 0.13 -9.53
N GLY A 10 14.39 0.39 -10.83
CA GLY A 10 13.75 1.62 -11.31
C GLY A 10 12.29 1.72 -10.88
N ALA A 11 11.52 0.64 -11.04
CA ALA A 11 10.12 0.58 -10.61
C ALA A 11 9.96 0.75 -9.10
N ARG A 12 10.84 0.10 -8.30
CA ARG A 12 10.83 0.25 -6.84
C ARG A 12 11.15 1.68 -6.41
N ARG A 13 12.07 2.34 -7.11
CA ARG A 13 12.39 3.76 -6.89
C ARG A 13 11.21 4.67 -7.24
N GLU A 14 10.51 4.40 -8.33
CA GLU A 14 9.32 5.16 -8.73
C GLU A 14 8.22 5.07 -7.66
N ILE A 15 7.95 3.86 -7.17
CA ILE A 15 6.99 3.64 -6.07
C ILE A 15 7.43 4.36 -4.80
N ALA A 16 8.70 4.22 -4.40
CA ALA A 16 9.23 4.91 -3.21
C ALA A 16 9.15 6.44 -3.33
N GLN A 17 9.40 6.99 -4.52
CA GLN A 17 9.25 8.43 -4.76
C GLN A 17 7.80 8.89 -4.64
N ALA A 18 6.83 8.09 -5.10
CA ALA A 18 5.42 8.39 -4.94
C ALA A 18 4.99 8.35 -3.47
N ILE A 19 5.45 7.35 -2.70
CA ILE A 19 5.18 7.23 -1.27
C ILE A 19 5.76 8.43 -0.52
N GLY A 20 7.07 8.70 -0.67
CA GLY A 20 7.68 9.85 -0.01
C GLY A 20 7.10 11.19 -0.47
N ALA A 21 6.53 11.29 -1.68
CA ALA A 21 5.80 12.48 -2.13
C ALA A 21 4.45 12.66 -1.45
N ALA A 22 3.72 11.57 -1.22
CA ALA A 22 2.49 11.58 -0.44
C ALA A 22 2.78 12.02 1.00
N GLU A 23 3.72 11.35 1.67
CA GLU A 23 4.01 11.51 3.10
C GLU A 23 4.65 12.87 3.46
N ARG A 24 5.18 13.60 2.48
CA ARG A 24 5.57 15.02 2.69
C ARG A 24 4.41 15.93 3.08
N ASN A 25 3.17 15.52 2.81
CA ASN A 25 1.99 16.36 3.00
C ASN A 25 1.02 15.84 4.07
N THR A 26 1.25 14.63 4.61
CA THR A 26 0.37 13.96 5.58
C THR A 26 1.17 13.40 6.74
N SER A 27 0.55 13.24 7.91
CA SER A 27 1.07 12.44 9.04
C SER A 27 0.60 10.98 8.96
N GLY A 28 0.41 10.47 7.74
CA GLY A 28 -0.09 9.13 7.48
C GLY A 28 0.95 8.37 6.69
N GLU A 29 1.03 7.08 6.93
CA GLU A 29 2.13 6.24 6.48
C GLU A 29 1.58 5.22 5.46
N ILE A 30 2.19 5.15 4.27
CA ILE A 30 1.74 4.32 3.16
C ILE A 30 2.83 3.30 2.85
N ARG A 31 2.45 2.03 2.79
CA ARG A 31 3.32 0.95 2.35
C ARG A 31 2.78 0.20 1.16
N VAL A 32 3.69 -0.19 0.29
CA VAL A 32 3.44 -1.10 -0.82
C VAL A 32 4.23 -2.37 -0.59
N MET A 33 3.54 -3.51 -0.67
CA MET A 33 4.14 -4.83 -0.55
C MET A 33 3.74 -5.71 -1.72
N VAL A 34 4.71 -6.39 -2.30
CA VAL A 34 4.52 -7.38 -3.36
C VAL A 34 5.06 -8.71 -2.85
N ARG A 35 4.21 -9.72 -2.85
CA ARG A 35 4.58 -11.09 -2.47
C ARG A 35 4.36 -12.03 -3.64
N ALA A 36 5.19 -13.06 -3.75
CA ALA A 36 4.91 -14.17 -4.65
C ALA A 36 3.60 -14.88 -4.27
N ARG A 37 3.44 -15.20 -2.97
CA ARG A 37 2.36 -16.06 -2.43
C ARG A 37 1.90 -15.57 -1.06
N CYS A 38 0.68 -15.92 -0.66
CA CYS A 38 0.28 -15.86 0.75
C CYS A 38 1.06 -16.88 1.59
N ASP A 39 1.04 -16.71 2.90
CA ASP A 39 1.46 -17.74 3.85
C ASP A 39 0.62 -19.02 3.64
N ALA A 40 1.19 -20.17 3.98
CA ALA A 40 0.58 -21.47 3.69
C ALA A 40 -0.85 -21.59 4.27
N ASP A 41 -1.07 -21.07 5.49
CA ASP A 41 -2.37 -21.08 6.18
C ASP A 41 -3.36 -20.03 5.67
N LEU A 42 -2.90 -19.07 4.87
CA LEU A 42 -3.69 -17.99 4.27
C LEU A 42 -3.78 -18.09 2.74
N THR A 43 -3.44 -19.24 2.16
CA THR A 43 -3.55 -19.47 0.71
C THR A 43 -4.95 -19.10 0.20
N GLY A 44 -5.02 -18.21 -0.78
CA GLY A 44 -6.29 -17.74 -1.35
C GLY A 44 -6.97 -16.59 -0.58
N LYS A 45 -6.49 -16.26 0.63
CA LYS A 45 -7.06 -15.28 1.57
C LYS A 45 -6.19 -14.01 1.63
N VAL A 46 -6.09 -13.31 0.49
CA VAL A 46 -5.22 -12.13 0.35
C VAL A 46 -5.54 -11.01 1.33
N TYR A 47 -6.82 -10.81 1.69
CA TYR A 47 -7.17 -9.81 2.69
C TYR A 47 -6.60 -10.16 4.07
N ASP A 48 -6.76 -11.41 4.53
CA ASP A 48 -6.19 -11.88 5.79
C ASP A 48 -4.65 -11.80 5.77
N GLN A 49 -4.02 -12.09 4.62
CA GLN A 49 -2.58 -11.89 4.45
C GLN A 49 -2.22 -10.41 4.61
N ALA A 50 -2.98 -9.49 4.01
CA ALA A 50 -2.74 -8.07 4.13
C ALA A 50 -2.88 -7.59 5.58
N VAL A 51 -3.89 -8.05 6.33
CA VAL A 51 -4.05 -7.74 7.75
C VAL A 51 -2.86 -8.25 8.56
N ARG A 52 -2.40 -9.49 8.33
CA ARG A 52 -1.22 -10.05 8.99
C ARG A 52 0.04 -9.23 8.69
N GLU A 53 0.24 -8.85 7.43
CA GLU A 53 1.39 -8.01 7.05
C GLU A 53 1.28 -6.60 7.62
N PHE A 54 0.07 -6.03 7.70
CA PHE A 54 -0.19 -4.74 8.31
C PHE A 54 0.29 -4.71 9.77
N GLU A 55 -0.03 -5.75 10.53
CA GLU A 55 0.44 -5.91 11.91
C GLU A 55 1.95 -6.16 11.98
N ARG A 56 2.49 -7.05 11.12
CA ARG A 56 3.92 -7.40 11.10
C ARG A 56 4.81 -6.20 10.80
N GLN A 57 4.37 -5.33 9.89
CA GLN A 57 5.09 -4.10 9.53
C GLN A 57 4.89 -2.97 10.56
N GLY A 58 4.14 -3.20 11.63
CA GLY A 58 3.93 -2.22 12.70
C GLY A 58 3.01 -1.06 12.29
N MET A 59 2.23 -1.20 11.22
CA MET A 59 1.37 -0.13 10.70
C MET A 59 0.30 0.31 11.72
N THR A 60 -0.07 -0.57 12.64
CA THR A 60 -0.98 -0.28 13.77
C THR A 60 -0.36 0.58 14.86
N LYS A 61 0.95 0.83 14.84
CA LYS A 61 1.67 1.57 15.89
C LYS A 61 1.74 3.08 15.62
N THR A 62 1.24 3.53 14.48
CA THR A 62 1.15 4.96 14.14
C THR A 62 0.32 5.70 15.18
N ARG A 63 0.78 6.90 15.56
CA ARG A 63 0.17 7.70 16.64
C ARG A 63 -1.32 7.92 16.45
N ASP A 64 -1.72 8.25 15.22
CA ASP A 64 -3.08 8.64 14.86
C ASP A 64 -3.86 7.52 14.14
N LYS A 65 -3.32 6.29 14.10
CA LYS A 65 -3.92 5.16 13.34
C LYS A 65 -4.13 5.53 11.88
N THR A 66 -3.04 5.90 11.23
CA THR A 66 -2.98 6.45 9.87
C THR A 66 -2.13 5.60 8.91
N GLY A 67 -1.93 4.33 9.22
CA GLY A 67 -1.24 3.39 8.34
C GLY A 67 -2.12 2.89 7.18
N VAL A 68 -1.55 2.79 5.99
CA VAL A 68 -2.16 2.16 4.80
C VAL A 68 -1.19 1.14 4.20
N LEU A 69 -1.65 -0.08 3.97
CA LEU A 69 -0.92 -1.11 3.24
C LEU A 69 -1.64 -1.45 1.93
N ILE A 70 -0.89 -1.44 0.83
CA ILE A 70 -1.32 -2.00 -0.45
C ILE A 70 -0.51 -3.28 -0.68
N LEU A 71 -1.18 -4.44 -0.62
CA LEU A 71 -0.57 -5.75 -0.83
C LEU A 71 -0.97 -6.31 -2.20
N LEU A 72 0.01 -6.71 -3.01
CA LEU A 72 -0.16 -7.52 -4.23
C LEU A 72 0.40 -8.93 -4.02
N VAL A 73 -0.42 -9.95 -4.24
CA VAL A 73 0.00 -11.36 -4.23
C VAL A 73 0.03 -11.88 -5.66
N TRP A 74 1.24 -12.10 -6.16
CA TRP A 74 1.54 -12.30 -7.57
C TRP A 74 0.91 -13.57 -8.16
N GLU A 75 1.15 -14.73 -7.53
CA GLU A 75 0.66 -16.01 -8.05
C GLU A 75 -0.86 -16.10 -7.99
N GLU A 76 -1.48 -15.44 -7.01
CA GLU A 76 -2.94 -15.38 -6.89
C GLU A 76 -3.58 -14.32 -7.78
N ARG A 77 -2.79 -13.41 -8.38
CA ARG A 77 -3.25 -12.26 -9.17
C ARG A 77 -4.31 -11.43 -8.43
N LYS A 78 -4.14 -11.31 -7.13
CA LYS A 78 -5.05 -10.65 -6.20
C LYS A 78 -4.30 -9.60 -5.39
N PHE A 79 -5.03 -8.60 -4.92
CA PHE A 79 -4.48 -7.56 -4.07
C PHE A 79 -5.47 -7.20 -2.96
N ALA A 80 -5.01 -6.48 -1.95
CA ALA A 80 -5.82 -5.89 -0.91
C ALA A 80 -5.26 -4.52 -0.51
N ILE A 81 -6.15 -3.63 -0.09
CA ILE A 81 -5.81 -2.33 0.48
C ILE A 81 -6.35 -2.33 1.91
N VAL A 82 -5.48 -2.13 2.90
CA VAL A 82 -5.83 -2.10 4.31
C VAL A 82 -5.45 -0.73 4.86
N GLY A 83 -6.44 0.05 5.27
CA GLY A 83 -6.24 1.30 6.02
C GLY A 83 -6.58 1.08 7.48
N ASP A 84 -5.84 1.74 8.37
CA ASP A 84 -6.15 1.70 9.80
C ASP A 84 -7.46 2.45 10.11
N THR A 85 -7.97 2.20 11.30
CA THR A 85 -9.23 2.68 11.85
C THR A 85 -9.37 4.20 11.84
N GLY A 86 -8.29 4.96 12.06
CA GLY A 86 -8.31 6.42 12.03
C GLY A 86 -8.70 6.95 10.64
N ILE A 87 -8.14 6.36 9.59
CA ILE A 87 -8.44 6.73 8.19
C ILE A 87 -9.81 6.25 7.79
N HIS A 88 -10.14 5.00 8.11
CA HIS A 88 -11.43 4.40 7.77
C HIS A 88 -12.60 5.23 8.32
N ALA A 89 -12.47 5.75 9.54
CA ALA A 89 -13.48 6.63 10.14
C ALA A 89 -13.70 7.97 9.38
N LYS A 90 -12.77 8.38 8.50
CA LYS A 90 -12.89 9.60 7.69
C LYS A 90 -13.33 9.33 6.26
N LEU A 91 -12.84 8.25 5.65
CA LEU A 91 -13.02 7.98 4.22
C LEU A 91 -14.12 6.97 3.90
N GLY A 92 -14.45 6.07 4.83
CA GLY A 92 -15.49 5.06 4.66
C GLY A 92 -15.18 3.98 3.59
N ASP A 93 -16.11 3.04 3.43
CA ASP A 93 -15.94 1.88 2.54
C ASP A 93 -15.90 2.24 1.05
N ASP A 94 -16.77 3.17 0.62
CA ASP A 94 -16.89 3.56 -0.79
C ASP A 94 -15.57 4.11 -1.35
N TYR A 95 -14.82 4.82 -0.52
CA TYR A 95 -13.49 5.31 -0.89
C TYR A 95 -12.54 4.16 -1.21
N TRP A 96 -12.42 3.18 -0.31
CA TRP A 96 -11.53 2.04 -0.50
C TRP A 96 -11.95 1.16 -1.68
N ALA A 97 -13.27 0.95 -1.85
CA ALA A 97 -13.82 0.26 -3.02
C ALA A 97 -13.41 0.96 -4.33
N SER A 98 -13.49 2.30 -4.38
CA SER A 98 -13.08 3.06 -5.56
C SER A 98 -11.58 2.95 -5.86
N ARG A 99 -10.72 2.95 -4.83
CA ARG A 99 -9.26 2.73 -4.98
C ARG A 99 -8.95 1.31 -5.46
N ALA A 100 -9.71 0.32 -4.99
CA ALA A 100 -9.56 -1.06 -5.44
C ALA A 100 -9.95 -1.22 -6.92
N GLU A 101 -11.08 -0.64 -7.36
CA GLU A 101 -11.47 -0.70 -8.78
C GLU A 101 -10.48 0.05 -9.69
N GLU A 102 -9.95 1.19 -9.23
CA GLU A 102 -8.86 1.91 -9.91
C GLU A 102 -7.63 1.00 -10.09
N LEU A 103 -7.13 0.40 -9.01
CA LEU A 103 -5.95 -0.47 -9.05
C LEU A 103 -6.16 -1.69 -9.96
N LYS A 104 -7.34 -2.30 -9.87
CA LYS A 104 -7.77 -3.43 -10.70
C LYS A 104 -7.74 -3.10 -12.18
N SER A 105 -8.14 -1.90 -12.58
CA SER A 105 -8.12 -1.46 -13.98
C SER A 105 -6.69 -1.41 -14.55
N TYR A 106 -5.75 -0.86 -13.78
CA TYR A 106 -4.32 -0.85 -14.14
C TYR A 106 -3.73 -2.25 -14.20
N PHE A 107 -4.04 -3.10 -13.23
CA PHE A 107 -3.51 -4.47 -13.19
C PHE A 107 -4.07 -5.33 -14.32
N ALA A 108 -5.31 -5.10 -14.74
CA ALA A 108 -5.90 -5.76 -15.91
C ALA A 108 -5.17 -5.37 -17.21
N ALA A 109 -4.65 -4.14 -17.30
CA ALA A 109 -3.82 -3.67 -18.42
C ALA A 109 -2.34 -4.09 -18.33
N GLY A 110 -1.90 -4.67 -17.21
CA GLY A 110 -0.50 -5.01 -16.95
C GLY A 110 0.34 -3.82 -16.45
N ASP A 111 -0.28 -2.68 -16.16
CA ASP A 111 0.37 -1.43 -15.74
C ASP A 111 0.56 -1.38 -14.21
N TYR A 112 1.22 -2.37 -13.64
CA TYR A 112 1.31 -2.54 -12.17
C TYR A 112 1.94 -1.36 -11.44
N VAL A 113 3.08 -0.88 -11.92
CA VAL A 113 3.82 0.22 -11.28
C VAL A 113 2.98 1.50 -11.28
N ARG A 114 2.40 1.82 -12.44
CA ARG A 114 1.51 2.98 -12.62
C ARG A 114 0.26 2.89 -11.76
N GLY A 115 -0.34 1.71 -11.65
CA GLY A 115 -1.50 1.50 -10.78
C GLY A 115 -1.19 1.74 -9.31
N LEU A 116 -0.05 1.21 -8.84
CA LEU A 116 0.40 1.41 -7.47
C LEU A 116 0.71 2.88 -7.19
N THR A 117 1.47 3.56 -8.06
CA THR A 117 1.80 4.98 -7.88
C THR A 117 0.55 5.87 -7.92
N ALA A 118 -0.39 5.63 -8.85
CA ALA A 118 -1.63 6.39 -8.92
C ALA A 118 -2.49 6.26 -7.64
N VAL A 119 -2.62 5.05 -7.10
CA VAL A 119 -3.36 4.82 -5.85
C VAL A 119 -2.63 5.42 -4.65
N VAL A 120 -1.30 5.29 -4.56
CA VAL A 120 -0.49 5.93 -3.52
C VAL A 120 -0.67 7.45 -3.54
N GLU A 121 -0.59 8.08 -4.71
CA GLU A 121 -0.81 9.52 -4.84
C GLU A 121 -2.23 9.93 -4.43
N ASN A 122 -3.25 9.15 -4.80
CA ASN A 122 -4.63 9.43 -4.42
C ASN A 122 -4.82 9.35 -2.91
N VAL A 123 -4.36 8.25 -2.30
CA VAL A 123 -4.36 8.05 -0.85
C VAL A 123 -3.61 9.17 -0.16
N GLY A 124 -2.42 9.54 -0.61
CA GLY A 124 -1.65 10.66 -0.09
C GLY A 124 -2.40 11.98 -0.10
N ARG A 125 -3.11 12.29 -1.20
CA ARG A 125 -3.92 13.52 -1.30
C ARG A 125 -5.09 13.53 -0.31
N GLU A 126 -5.80 12.42 -0.13
CA GLU A 126 -6.89 12.37 0.84
C GLU A 126 -6.37 12.38 2.28
N LEU A 127 -5.28 11.67 2.56
CA LEU A 127 -4.64 11.72 3.87
C LEU A 127 -4.17 13.13 4.21
N ALA A 128 -3.57 13.87 3.27
CA ALA A 128 -3.15 15.25 3.51
C ALA A 128 -4.31 16.20 3.88
N LYS A 129 -5.53 15.93 3.43
CA LYS A 129 -6.73 16.73 3.80
C LYS A 129 -7.19 16.45 5.22
N HIS A 130 -7.14 15.19 5.65
CA HIS A 130 -7.71 14.76 6.93
C HIS A 130 -6.68 14.64 8.06
N PHE A 131 -5.43 14.40 7.70
CA PHE A 131 -4.28 14.17 8.56
C PHE A 131 -3.07 14.96 8.03
N PRO A 132 -3.15 16.31 7.91
CA PRO A 132 -2.06 17.10 7.38
C PRO A 132 -0.78 16.92 8.20
N ARG A 133 0.38 16.96 7.51
CA ARG A 133 1.69 16.82 8.16
C ARG A 133 1.86 17.85 9.28
N LYS A 134 2.29 17.37 10.46
CA LYS A 134 2.57 18.21 11.63
C LYS A 134 4.05 18.61 11.67
N ALA A 135 4.37 19.69 12.37
CA ALA A 135 5.76 20.18 12.44
C ALA A 135 6.71 19.24 13.22
N ASP A 136 6.17 18.43 14.12
CA ASP A 136 6.87 17.41 14.91
C ASP A 136 6.86 16.03 14.24
N ASP A 137 6.26 15.92 13.05
CA ASP A 137 6.03 14.66 12.36
C ASP A 137 7.34 14.07 11.86
N ARG A 138 7.60 12.84 12.31
CA ARG A 138 8.74 12.04 11.90
C ARG A 138 8.22 10.92 11.04
N ASP A 139 8.93 10.66 9.95
CA ASP A 139 8.75 9.48 9.13
C ASP A 139 8.91 8.23 10.02
N GLU A 140 7.80 7.53 10.25
CA GLU A 140 7.73 6.38 11.16
C GLU A 140 8.11 5.06 10.45
N LEU A 141 7.94 4.98 9.12
CA LEU A 141 8.08 3.76 8.33
C LEU A 141 8.77 4.00 6.97
N PRO A 142 9.74 3.17 6.55
CA PRO A 142 10.42 3.40 5.27
C PRO A 142 9.52 3.37 4.02
N ASP A 143 9.75 4.35 3.14
CA ASP A 143 9.13 4.51 1.81
C ASP A 143 9.36 3.35 0.83
N ALA A 144 10.40 2.53 1.05
CA ALA A 144 10.80 1.53 0.07
C ALA A 144 9.77 0.39 -0.03
N PRO A 145 9.26 0.05 -1.22
CA PRO A 145 8.33 -1.06 -1.36
C PRO A 145 9.01 -2.39 -1.04
N ILE A 146 8.30 -3.25 -0.32
CA ILE A 146 8.77 -4.59 0.04
C ILE A 146 8.44 -5.55 -1.11
N VAL A 147 9.45 -6.19 -1.69
CA VAL A 147 9.25 -7.18 -2.76
C VAL A 147 9.82 -8.53 -2.32
N GLU A 148 8.93 -9.44 -1.90
CA GLU A 148 9.25 -10.78 -1.44
C GLU A 148 9.02 -11.81 -2.57
N ASP A 149 10.11 -12.39 -3.04
CA ASP A 149 10.13 -13.47 -4.03
C ASP A 149 10.56 -14.75 -3.30
N ASN A 150 9.65 -15.34 -2.51
CA ASN A 150 9.91 -16.61 -1.83
C ASN A 150 9.99 -17.71 -2.91
N ARG A 151 11.21 -18.05 -3.29
CA ARG A 151 11.52 -19.21 -4.14
C ARG A 151 11.38 -20.50 -3.34
#